data_AF-A0A812QMM5-F1
#
_entry.id   AF-A0A812QMM5-F1
#
_cell.length_a   1.000
_cell.length_b   1.000
_cell.length_c   1.000
_cell.angle_alpha   90.00
_cell.angle_beta   90.00
_cell.angle_gamma   90.00
#
_symmetry.space_group_name_H-M   'P 1'
#
loop_
_entity.id
_entity.type
_entity.pdbx_description
1 polymer ?
#
loop_
_entity_poly.entity_id
_entity_poly.type
_entity_poly.pdbx_seq_one_letter_code
_entity_poly.pdbx_strand_id
1 'polypeptide(L)'
;MQITRRRMDNIFRAVGCPCVSFSPAVGVCTGVQASAATKEQKDEGWEDMECDLPDVPAPQDSDEECEPTTKAEFQKWRSTFRNNVELAAEILQDRSVQQQLRMIHVTTRHVAGEYYDAIQTQKEGQAAQLQWSAARCSGSWLKTVQRTLSMLHQAETLEELGVAAWHNPEPASPDESWVLEETVFLNKTWRVLTELASARCWSQAMYSVCLPFTLAPLFGPQETRQPAMDFMRTLDGALAAAHRIMKNKPGSPQAAAVTALLKDVWWHTTQIALETIQTARNASFDARNRELRCLAFSCFAGPSNTKFTAEDVFAHLAHVAARSQKGMLRMSKCLGFFY
;
A
#
# COMPACT_ATOMS: atom_id res chain seq x y z
N MET A 1 11.79 -28.19 22.67
CA MET A 1 11.72 -26.75 22.30
C MET A 1 12.33 -26.40 20.93
N GLN A 2 13.33 -27.12 20.40
CA GLN A 2 13.77 -26.92 19.00
C GLN A 2 12.81 -27.51 17.95
N ILE A 3 11.97 -28.48 18.35
CA ILE A 3 10.97 -29.15 17.50
C ILE A 3 9.83 -28.19 17.11
N THR A 4 9.35 -27.35 18.05
CA THR A 4 8.30 -26.34 17.82
C THR A 4 8.71 -25.22 16.85
N ARG A 5 10.00 -24.87 16.82
CA ARG A 5 10.52 -23.80 15.95
C ARG A 5 10.62 -24.21 14.46
N ARG A 6 10.85 -25.50 14.18
CA ARG A 6 10.81 -26.07 12.81
C ARG A 6 9.39 -26.36 12.34
N ARG A 7 8.50 -26.60 13.29
CA ARG A 7 7.09 -26.92 13.10
C ARG A 7 6.37 -25.76 12.38
N MET A 8 6.41 -24.56 12.95
CA MET A 8 5.71 -23.39 12.40
C MET A 8 6.23 -22.87 11.06
N ASP A 9 7.52 -23.08 10.80
CA ASP A 9 8.21 -22.69 9.58
C ASP A 9 7.61 -23.32 8.30
N ASN A 10 6.78 -24.35 8.46
CA ASN A 10 6.10 -25.11 7.43
C ASN A 10 4.63 -24.64 7.24
N ILE A 11 3.82 -24.43 8.30
CA ILE A 11 2.41 -23.93 8.24
C ILE A 11 2.23 -22.71 7.31
N PHE A 12 3.18 -21.77 7.36
CA PHE A 12 3.04 -20.45 6.74
C PHE A 12 3.29 -20.42 5.23
N ARG A 13 3.70 -21.54 4.61
CA ARG A 13 3.90 -21.64 3.15
C ARG A 13 2.57 -21.80 2.37
N ALA A 14 1.48 -22.03 3.09
CA ALA A 14 0.25 -22.51 2.51
C ALA A 14 -0.72 -21.44 1.99
N VAL A 15 -1.02 -20.36 2.71
CA VAL A 15 -2.34 -19.72 2.58
C VAL A 15 -2.33 -18.46 1.72
N GLY A 16 -2.98 -18.49 0.53
CA GLY A 16 -3.37 -17.29 -0.22
C GLY A 16 -4.89 -17.06 -0.18
N CYS A 17 -5.37 -15.83 0.02
CA CYS A 17 -6.78 -15.51 0.23
C CYS A 17 -7.53 -15.09 -1.06
N PRO A 18 -8.82 -15.45 -1.28
CA PRO A 18 -9.63 -14.97 -2.40
C PRO A 18 -10.44 -13.72 -2.04
N CYS A 19 -10.50 -12.75 -2.97
CA CYS A 19 -11.32 -11.54 -2.85
C CYS A 19 -12.81 -11.85 -3.05
N VAL A 20 -13.66 -11.37 -2.13
CA VAL A 20 -15.12 -11.44 -2.18
C VAL A 20 -15.64 -10.33 -3.09
N SER A 21 -16.35 -10.68 -4.17
CA SER A 21 -17.05 -9.74 -5.03
C SER A 21 -18.38 -9.31 -4.40
N PHE A 22 -18.53 -8.00 -4.17
CA PHE A 22 -19.80 -7.38 -3.77
C PHE A 22 -20.47 -6.80 -5.01
N SER A 23 -21.71 -7.23 -5.29
CA SER A 23 -22.55 -6.67 -6.35
C SER A 23 -23.66 -5.82 -5.73
N PRO A 24 -23.78 -4.52 -6.04
CA PRO A 24 -24.94 -3.75 -5.63
C PRO A 24 -26.01 -3.77 -6.73
N ALA A 25 -27.18 -4.32 -6.38
CA ALA A 25 -28.40 -4.11 -7.13
C ALA A 25 -28.82 -2.63 -7.03
N VAL A 26 -29.00 -1.97 -8.18
CA VAL A 26 -29.57 -0.61 -8.26
C VAL A 26 -30.89 -0.66 -9.00
N GLY A 27 -31.90 -0.07 -8.36
CA GLY A 27 -33.23 0.18 -8.92
C GLY A 27 -33.22 1.23 -10.03
N VAL A 28 -34.11 0.99 -10.98
CA VAL A 28 -34.33 1.64 -12.27
C VAL A 28 -34.56 3.16 -12.20
N CYS A 29 -33.88 3.90 -13.07
CA CYS A 29 -34.44 5.06 -13.79
C CYS A 29 -33.84 5.12 -15.21
N THR A 30 -34.68 5.47 -16.17
CA THR A 30 -34.69 5.08 -17.58
C THR A 30 -33.65 5.74 -18.50
N GLY A 31 -33.04 4.91 -19.37
CA GLY A 31 -33.14 5.10 -20.83
C GLY A 31 -31.98 5.75 -21.58
N VAL A 32 -30.94 4.98 -21.92
CA VAL A 32 -30.23 5.01 -23.23
C VAL A 32 -29.66 3.61 -23.49
N GLN A 33 -30.09 2.96 -24.58
CA GLN A 33 -29.56 1.66 -25.00
C GLN A 33 -28.19 1.83 -25.68
N ALA A 34 -27.14 1.35 -25.02
CA ALA A 34 -25.86 1.04 -25.65
C ALA A 34 -25.55 -0.45 -25.41
N SER A 35 -25.66 -1.24 -26.48
CA SER A 35 -25.30 -2.66 -26.51
C SER A 35 -23.77 -2.79 -26.42
N ALA A 36 -23.24 -3.09 -25.24
CA ALA A 36 -21.85 -3.48 -25.04
C ALA A 36 -21.78 -5.00 -24.83
N ALA A 37 -21.30 -5.71 -25.85
CA ALA A 37 -20.94 -7.11 -25.76
C ALA A 37 -19.72 -7.26 -24.84
N THR A 38 -19.93 -7.79 -23.63
CA THR A 38 -18.86 -8.16 -22.71
C THR A 38 -18.24 -9.46 -23.22
N LYS A 39 -17.08 -9.36 -23.90
CA LYS A 39 -16.23 -10.53 -24.14
C LYS A 39 -15.55 -10.88 -22.82
N GLU A 40 -15.90 -12.02 -22.25
CA GLU A 40 -15.13 -12.68 -21.18
C GLU A 40 -13.69 -12.87 -21.68
N GLN A 41 -12.77 -12.16 -21.03
CA GLN A 41 -11.34 -12.36 -21.21
C GLN A 41 -10.97 -13.61 -20.39
N LYS A 42 -10.86 -14.75 -21.06
CA LYS A 42 -10.26 -15.96 -20.49
C LYS A 42 -8.79 -15.66 -20.23
N ASP A 43 -8.40 -15.62 -18.96
CA ASP A 43 -7.00 -15.71 -18.55
C ASP A 43 -6.45 -17.05 -19.06
N GLU A 44 -5.57 -16.98 -20.04
CA GLU A 44 -4.85 -18.14 -20.56
C GLU A 44 -3.89 -18.63 -19.47
N GLY A 45 -4.00 -19.93 -19.18
CA GLY A 45 -3.25 -20.63 -18.14
C GLY A 45 -1.75 -20.56 -18.40
N TRP A 46 -1.02 -20.30 -17.34
CA TRP A 46 0.42 -20.55 -17.29
C TRP A 46 0.61 -22.06 -17.26
N GLU A 47 0.98 -22.64 -18.41
CA GLU A 47 1.35 -24.05 -18.50
C GLU A 47 2.63 -24.28 -17.67
N ASP A 48 2.50 -25.19 -16.71
CA ASP A 48 3.54 -25.58 -15.77
C ASP A 48 4.77 -26.12 -16.52
N MET A 49 5.91 -25.47 -16.29
CA MET A 49 7.21 -25.96 -16.74
C MET A 49 7.65 -27.06 -15.76
N GLU A 50 7.35 -28.32 -16.07
CA GLU A 50 7.80 -29.50 -15.35
C GLU A 50 9.34 -29.52 -15.29
N CYS A 51 9.90 -29.29 -14.10
CA CYS A 51 11.30 -29.56 -13.82
C CYS A 51 11.42 -31.01 -13.34
N ASP A 52 11.94 -31.88 -14.21
CA ASP A 52 12.39 -33.24 -13.87
C ASP A 52 13.49 -33.16 -12.80
N LEU A 53 13.10 -33.28 -11.53
CA LEU A 53 14.00 -33.50 -10.42
C LEU A 53 14.14 -35.01 -10.16
N PRO A 54 15.35 -35.51 -9.86
CA PRO A 54 15.56 -36.93 -9.61
C PRO A 54 14.76 -37.42 -8.40
N ASP A 55 14.14 -38.59 -8.55
CA ASP A 55 13.39 -39.29 -7.50
C ASP A 55 14.25 -39.51 -6.25
N VAL A 56 14.03 -38.66 -5.24
CA VAL A 56 14.55 -38.88 -3.90
C VAL A 56 13.56 -39.82 -3.18
N PRO A 57 14.01 -41.00 -2.69
CA PRO A 57 13.11 -41.92 -2.01
C PRO A 57 12.45 -41.25 -0.81
N ALA A 58 11.12 -41.37 -0.73
CA ALA A 58 10.29 -40.78 0.30
C ALA A 58 10.79 -41.20 1.70
N PRO A 59 11.04 -40.25 2.61
CA PRO A 59 11.31 -40.57 4.01
C PRO A 59 10.12 -41.36 4.58
N GLN A 60 10.38 -42.45 5.31
CA GLN A 60 9.33 -43.19 6.01
C GLN A 60 8.71 -42.28 7.08
N ASP A 61 7.42 -41.98 6.89
CA ASP A 61 6.61 -41.10 7.73
C ASP A 61 6.47 -41.68 9.15
N SER A 62 7.12 -41.03 10.12
CA SER A 62 6.57 -40.99 11.47
C SER A 62 5.33 -40.09 11.42
N ASP A 63 4.19 -40.57 11.93
CA ASP A 63 2.91 -39.85 12.09
C ASP A 63 3.01 -38.62 13.05
N GLU A 64 4.11 -37.89 13.04
CA GLU A 64 4.18 -36.54 13.59
C GLU A 64 3.40 -35.63 12.65
N GLU A 65 2.17 -35.30 13.04
CA GLU A 65 1.25 -34.35 12.37
C GLU A 65 2.05 -33.21 11.72
N CYS A 66 2.24 -33.35 10.41
CA CYS A 66 3.12 -32.50 9.64
C CYS A 66 2.37 -31.19 9.35
N GLU A 67 2.96 -30.10 9.84
CA GLU A 67 2.50 -28.73 9.72
C GLU A 67 2.19 -28.36 8.26
N PRO A 68 1.04 -27.76 7.94
CA PRO A 68 0.60 -27.57 6.56
C PRO A 68 1.52 -26.64 5.74
N THR A 69 2.33 -27.19 4.84
CA THR A 69 3.22 -26.46 3.94
C THR A 69 2.57 -25.88 2.70
N THR A 70 1.37 -26.31 2.34
CA THR A 70 0.71 -25.87 1.10
C THR A 70 -0.72 -25.41 1.35
N LYS A 71 -1.27 -24.56 0.45
CA LYS A 71 -2.63 -24.00 0.60
C LYS A 71 -3.66 -25.08 0.83
N ALA A 72 -3.52 -26.16 0.07
CA ALA A 72 -4.36 -27.34 0.17
C ALA A 72 -4.22 -27.98 1.56
N GLU A 73 -3.00 -28.16 2.06
CA GLU A 73 -2.75 -28.69 3.41
C GLU A 73 -3.34 -27.78 4.49
N PHE A 74 -3.23 -26.45 4.38
CA PHE A 74 -3.83 -25.57 5.37
C PHE A 74 -5.35 -25.58 5.32
N GLN A 75 -5.97 -25.64 4.13
CA GLN A 75 -7.43 -25.77 4.05
C GLN A 75 -7.89 -27.11 4.63
N LYS A 76 -7.13 -28.19 4.39
CA LYS A 76 -7.37 -29.50 4.99
C LYS A 76 -7.22 -29.45 6.52
N TRP A 77 -6.15 -28.86 7.03
CA TRP A 77 -5.92 -28.66 8.46
C TRP A 77 -7.00 -27.77 9.08
N ARG A 78 -7.37 -26.65 8.43
CA ARG A 78 -8.47 -25.79 8.86
C ARG A 78 -9.80 -26.54 9.00
N SER A 79 -10.05 -27.53 8.13
CA SER A 79 -11.27 -28.34 8.18
C SER A 79 -11.35 -29.30 9.38
N THR A 80 -10.24 -29.53 10.11
CA THR A 80 -10.26 -30.34 11.34
C THR A 80 -10.83 -29.58 12.53
N PHE A 81 -10.84 -28.24 12.49
CA PHE A 81 -11.41 -27.39 13.53
C PHE A 81 -12.90 -27.17 13.27
N ARG A 82 -13.71 -27.22 14.33
CA ARG A 82 -15.16 -27.05 14.20
C ARG A 82 -15.54 -25.63 13.77
N ASN A 83 -14.73 -24.64 14.14
CA ASN A 83 -14.99 -23.23 13.90
C ASN A 83 -13.68 -22.41 13.94
N ASN A 84 -13.77 -21.15 13.53
CA ASN A 84 -12.61 -20.24 13.51
C ASN A 84 -12.08 -19.89 14.91
N VAL A 85 -12.88 -20.07 15.97
CA VAL A 85 -12.44 -19.78 17.35
C VAL A 85 -11.48 -20.87 17.84
N GLU A 86 -11.78 -22.14 17.59
CA GLU A 86 -10.89 -23.27 17.89
C GLU A 86 -9.59 -23.17 17.09
N LEU A 87 -9.68 -22.87 15.79
CA LEU A 87 -8.51 -22.61 14.96
C LEU A 87 -7.65 -21.46 15.50
N ALA A 88 -8.26 -20.35 15.88
CA ALA A 88 -7.55 -19.22 16.45
C ALA A 88 -6.90 -19.57 17.79
N ALA A 89 -7.60 -20.32 18.65
CA ALA A 89 -7.05 -20.79 19.92
C ALA A 89 -5.81 -21.66 19.70
N GLU A 90 -5.83 -22.56 18.72
CA GLU A 90 -4.68 -23.41 18.37
C GLU A 90 -3.50 -22.58 17.84
N ILE A 91 -3.74 -21.69 16.87
CA ILE A 91 -2.70 -20.81 16.32
C ILE A 91 -2.08 -19.92 17.40
N LEU A 92 -2.91 -19.43 18.33
CA LEU A 92 -2.47 -18.59 19.43
C LEU A 92 -1.75 -19.36 20.53
N GLN A 93 -1.59 -20.69 20.48
CA GLN A 93 -0.72 -21.37 21.44
C GLN A 93 0.76 -21.03 21.21
N ASP A 94 1.15 -20.60 20.01
CA ASP A 94 2.53 -20.21 19.70
C ASP A 94 2.80 -18.73 20.02
N ARG A 95 3.72 -18.52 20.97
CA ARG A 95 4.14 -17.19 21.42
C ARG A 95 4.75 -16.34 20.29
N SER A 96 5.48 -16.93 19.36
CA SER A 96 6.08 -16.21 18.23
C SER A 96 5.03 -15.67 17.27
N VAL A 97 3.95 -16.42 17.05
CA VAL A 97 2.80 -15.98 16.24
C VAL A 97 2.04 -14.89 16.95
N GLN A 98 1.80 -15.03 18.26
CA GLN A 98 1.22 -13.96 19.06
C GLN A 98 2.02 -12.65 18.94
N GLN A 99 3.36 -12.72 19.04
CA GLN A 99 4.24 -11.55 18.92
C GLN A 99 4.15 -10.90 17.54
N GLN A 100 4.05 -11.68 16.47
CA GLN A 100 3.90 -11.14 15.11
C GLN A 100 2.52 -10.57 14.85
N LEU A 101 1.47 -11.21 15.35
CA LEU A 101 0.11 -10.66 15.31
C LEU A 101 0.05 -9.32 16.03
N ARG A 102 0.69 -9.21 17.21
CA ARG A 102 0.83 -7.93 17.92
C ARG A 102 1.61 -6.92 17.11
N MET A 103 2.77 -7.30 16.57
CA MET A 103 3.57 -6.42 15.70
C MET A 103 2.72 -5.86 14.58
N ILE A 104 1.93 -6.68 13.90
CA ILE A 104 1.15 -6.25 12.74
C ILE A 104 -0.06 -5.43 13.14
N HIS A 105 -0.79 -5.86 14.19
CA HIS A 105 -1.89 -5.08 14.73
C HIS A 105 -1.44 -3.67 15.16
N VAL A 106 -0.34 -3.58 15.91
CA VAL A 106 0.19 -2.32 16.44
C VAL A 106 0.74 -1.46 15.30
N THR A 107 1.64 -1.99 14.47
CA THR A 107 2.30 -1.21 13.40
C THR A 107 1.35 -0.70 12.32
N THR A 108 0.23 -1.38 12.07
CA THR A 108 -0.75 -0.98 11.04
C THR A 108 -1.80 0.02 11.55
N ARG A 109 -1.91 0.23 12.87
CA ARG A 109 -2.98 1.01 13.51
C ARG A 109 -3.22 2.38 12.87
N HIS A 110 -2.18 3.16 12.63
CA HIS A 110 -2.32 4.52 12.08
C HIS A 110 -2.78 4.52 10.62
N VAL A 111 -2.24 3.60 9.81
CA VAL A 111 -2.63 3.46 8.40
C VAL A 111 -4.05 2.93 8.29
N ALA A 112 -4.43 1.96 9.13
CA ALA A 112 -5.78 1.40 9.19
C ALA A 112 -6.81 2.45 9.66
N GLY A 113 -6.47 3.27 10.65
CA GLY A 113 -7.31 4.39 11.09
C GLY A 113 -7.54 5.40 9.97
N GLU A 114 -6.47 5.83 9.29
CA GLU A 114 -6.58 6.74 8.14
C GLU A 114 -7.45 6.16 7.01
N TYR A 115 -7.34 4.85 6.75
CA TYR A 115 -8.17 4.15 5.78
C TYR A 115 -9.65 4.14 6.18
N TYR A 116 -9.94 3.84 7.45
CA TYR A 116 -11.31 3.87 7.96
C TYR A 116 -11.93 5.27 7.87
N ASP A 117 -11.18 6.30 8.27
CA ASP A 117 -11.61 7.70 8.17
C ASP A 117 -11.89 8.10 6.72
N ALA A 118 -11.05 7.64 5.78
CA ALA A 118 -11.25 7.86 4.35
C ALA A 118 -12.55 7.21 3.87
N ILE A 119 -12.85 5.95 4.27
CA ILE A 119 -14.12 5.29 3.93
C ILE A 119 -15.31 6.09 4.46
N GLN A 120 -15.25 6.60 5.69
CA GLN A 120 -16.36 7.39 6.23
C GLN A 120 -16.54 8.70 5.44
N THR A 121 -15.45 9.39 5.13
CA THR A 121 -15.48 10.62 4.32
C THR A 121 -16.13 10.39 2.95
N GLN A 122 -15.90 9.24 2.33
CA GLN A 122 -16.50 8.92 1.03
C GLN A 122 -18.01 8.70 1.08
N LYS A 123 -18.55 8.25 2.22
CA LYS A 123 -19.99 8.07 2.41
C LYS A 123 -20.73 9.40 2.51
N GLU A 124 -20.03 10.49 2.84
CA GLU A 124 -20.61 11.84 2.95
C GLU A 124 -20.86 12.50 1.58
N GLY A 125 -20.43 11.86 0.48
CA GLY A 125 -20.73 12.27 -0.89
C GLY A 125 -19.66 13.12 -1.56
N GLN A 126 -20.02 13.76 -2.67
CA GLN A 126 -19.06 14.37 -3.60
C GLN A 126 -18.29 15.56 -3.01
N ALA A 127 -18.92 16.37 -2.17
CA ALA A 127 -18.26 17.53 -1.56
C ALA A 127 -17.14 17.10 -0.60
N ALA A 128 -17.40 16.09 0.23
CA ALA A 128 -16.41 15.51 1.13
C ALA A 128 -15.28 14.84 0.34
N GLN A 129 -15.61 14.17 -0.77
CA GLN A 129 -14.64 13.56 -1.67
C GLN A 129 -13.66 14.58 -2.29
N LEU A 130 -14.16 15.75 -2.69
CA LEU A 130 -13.33 16.84 -3.21
C LEU A 130 -12.39 17.40 -2.14
N GLN A 131 -12.90 17.58 -0.91
CA GLN A 131 -12.10 18.04 0.23
C GLN A 131 -11.03 17.01 0.62
N TRP A 132 -11.38 15.72 0.57
CA TRP A 132 -10.44 14.63 0.80
C TRP A 132 -9.30 14.64 -0.22
N SER A 133 -9.61 14.77 -1.51
CA SER A 133 -8.59 14.87 -2.57
C SER A 133 -7.71 16.10 -2.40
N ALA A 134 -8.31 17.23 -2.02
CA ALA A 134 -7.57 18.46 -1.70
C ALA A 134 -6.60 18.26 -0.53
N ALA A 135 -7.07 17.68 0.57
CA ALA A 135 -6.26 17.41 1.75
C ALA A 135 -5.08 16.47 1.43
N ARG A 136 -5.30 15.47 0.58
CA ARG A 136 -4.27 14.53 0.10
C ARG A 136 -3.17 15.25 -0.69
N CYS A 137 -3.57 16.07 -1.67
CA CYS A 137 -2.65 16.88 -2.46
C CYS A 137 -1.87 17.87 -1.58
N SER A 138 -2.47 18.39 -0.52
CA SER A 138 -1.82 19.27 0.46
C SER A 138 -0.98 18.54 1.53
N GLY A 139 -0.79 17.21 1.41
CA GLY A 139 0.14 16.47 2.28
C GLY A 139 -0.44 16.02 3.63
N SER A 140 -1.76 15.99 3.81
CA SER A 140 -2.40 15.51 5.06
C SER A 140 -1.93 14.10 5.49
N TRP A 141 -1.63 13.23 4.53
CA TRP A 141 -1.13 11.87 4.74
C TRP A 141 0.25 11.80 5.40
N LEU A 142 1.07 12.86 5.31
CA LEU A 142 2.42 12.87 5.87
C LEU A 142 2.39 12.72 7.40
N LYS A 143 1.34 13.22 8.05
CA LYS A 143 1.14 13.06 9.50
C LYS A 143 1.02 11.58 9.88
N THR A 144 0.33 10.77 9.07
CA THR A 144 0.20 9.32 9.30
C THR A 144 1.55 8.63 9.15
N VAL A 145 2.35 9.02 8.14
CA VAL A 145 3.70 8.49 7.94
C VAL A 145 4.61 8.82 9.12
N GLN A 146 4.61 10.07 9.58
CA GLN A 146 5.38 10.51 10.73
C GLN A 146 4.97 9.75 12.00
N ARG A 147 3.66 9.65 12.27
CA ARG A 147 3.14 8.89 13.42
C ARG A 147 3.58 7.42 13.36
N THR A 148 3.48 6.79 12.20
CA THR A 148 3.92 5.40 11.96
C THR A 148 5.40 5.23 12.28
N LEU A 149 6.27 6.10 11.77
CA LEU A 149 7.71 6.01 12.06
C LEU A 149 8.04 6.34 13.53
N SER A 150 7.26 7.20 14.18
CA SER A 150 7.48 7.55 15.59
C SER A 150 7.02 6.48 16.58
N MET A 151 6.31 5.43 16.15
CA MET A 151 5.72 4.42 17.03
C MET A 151 6.75 3.76 17.96
N LEU A 152 7.93 3.38 17.47
CA LEU A 152 8.95 2.72 18.30
C LEU A 152 9.58 3.63 19.37
N HIS A 153 9.33 4.94 19.32
CA HIS A 153 9.76 5.87 20.36
C HIS A 153 8.71 6.07 21.46
N GLN A 154 7.54 5.42 21.35
CA GLN A 154 6.44 5.56 22.30
C GLN A 154 6.44 4.37 23.26
N ALA A 155 6.51 4.66 24.57
CA ALA A 155 6.49 3.63 25.61
C ALA A 155 5.23 2.73 25.53
N GLU A 156 4.06 3.32 25.28
CA GLU A 156 2.79 2.60 25.09
C GLU A 156 2.87 1.59 23.94
N THR A 157 3.49 1.96 22.82
CA THR A 157 3.68 1.04 21.69
C THR A 157 4.60 -0.12 22.08
N LEU A 158 5.70 0.15 22.80
CA LEU A 158 6.62 -0.91 23.23
C LEU A 158 5.94 -1.88 24.21
N GLU A 159 5.11 -1.37 25.12
CA GLU A 159 4.31 -2.17 26.02
C GLU A 159 3.31 -3.06 25.27
N GLU A 160 2.58 -2.51 24.30
CA GLU A 160 1.62 -3.27 23.46
C GLU A 160 2.32 -4.36 22.62
N LEU A 161 3.54 -4.08 22.16
CA LEU A 161 4.39 -5.06 21.47
C LEU A 161 4.88 -6.18 22.42
N GLY A 162 4.73 -6.01 23.73
CA GLY A 162 5.19 -6.94 24.75
C GLY A 162 6.70 -6.89 24.96
N VAL A 163 7.32 -5.74 24.68
CA VAL A 163 8.73 -5.46 25.02
C VAL A 163 8.79 -5.24 26.53
N ALA A 164 9.76 -5.89 27.19
CA ALA A 164 9.89 -5.80 28.63
C ALA A 164 10.14 -4.35 29.06
N ALA A 165 9.31 -3.84 29.97
CA ALA A 165 9.60 -2.59 30.65
C ALA A 165 10.77 -2.83 31.61
N TRP A 166 11.89 -2.17 31.37
CA TRP A 166 13.04 -2.26 32.25
C TRP A 166 12.82 -1.38 33.49
N HIS A 167 12.68 -2.03 34.64
CA HIS A 167 12.37 -1.35 35.91
C HIS A 167 13.60 -1.08 36.79
N ASN A 168 14.78 -1.60 36.41
CA ASN A 168 16.01 -1.35 37.16
C ASN A 168 16.64 0.00 36.75
N PRO A 169 17.31 0.70 37.69
CA PRO A 169 17.97 1.96 37.39
C PRO A 169 19.19 1.80 36.46
N GLU A 170 19.85 0.65 36.52
CA GLU A 170 20.99 0.32 35.64
C GLU A 170 20.47 -0.40 34.39
N PRO A 171 20.87 -0.01 33.17
CA PRO A 171 20.42 -0.68 31.95
C PRO A 171 20.86 -2.14 31.91
N ALA A 172 20.02 -3.01 31.33
CA ALA A 172 20.37 -4.41 31.08
C ALA A 172 21.64 -4.53 30.24
N SER A 173 22.41 -5.61 30.45
CA SER A 173 23.57 -5.86 29.60
C SER A 173 23.12 -6.21 28.18
N PRO A 174 23.74 -5.64 27.13
CA PRO A 174 23.39 -5.93 25.73
C PRO A 174 23.63 -7.39 25.34
N ASP A 175 24.45 -8.11 26.10
CA ASP A 175 24.78 -9.53 25.85
C ASP A 175 23.75 -10.50 26.44
N GLU A 176 22.76 -10.02 27.20
CA GLU A 176 21.71 -10.85 27.75
C GLU A 176 20.83 -11.43 26.63
N SER A 177 20.50 -12.72 26.73
CA SER A 177 19.80 -13.45 25.65
C SER A 177 18.44 -12.82 25.29
N TRP A 178 17.69 -12.36 26.30
CA TRP A 178 16.40 -11.72 26.07
C TRP A 178 16.54 -10.33 25.43
N VAL A 179 17.61 -9.57 25.74
CA VAL A 179 17.90 -8.28 25.11
C VAL A 179 18.20 -8.48 23.62
N LEU A 180 18.98 -9.53 23.28
CA LEU A 180 19.27 -9.87 21.88
C LEU A 180 17.99 -10.29 21.13
N GLU A 181 17.12 -11.10 21.75
CA GLU A 181 15.85 -11.51 21.16
C GLU A 181 14.92 -10.32 20.90
N GLU A 182 14.76 -9.43 21.88
CA GLU A 182 13.99 -8.19 21.76
C GLU A 182 14.59 -7.26 20.72
N THR A 183 15.91 -7.11 20.68
CA THR A 183 16.60 -6.30 19.66
C THR A 183 16.31 -6.83 18.25
N VAL A 184 16.33 -8.15 18.04
CA VAL A 184 15.96 -8.75 16.75
C VAL A 184 14.50 -8.47 16.41
N PHE A 185 13.59 -8.57 17.39
CA PHE A 185 12.17 -8.29 17.20
C PHE A 185 11.88 -6.81 16.89
N LEU A 186 12.51 -5.89 17.61
CA LEU A 186 12.41 -4.44 17.37
C LEU A 186 12.97 -4.05 16.01
N ASN A 187 14.08 -4.65 15.58
CA ASN A 187 14.62 -4.44 14.24
C ASN A 187 13.64 -4.90 13.14
N LYS A 188 12.95 -6.03 13.34
CA LYS A 188 11.89 -6.47 12.42
C LYS A 188 10.73 -5.48 12.41
N THR A 189 10.29 -5.04 13.59
CA THR A 189 9.21 -4.05 13.74
C THR A 189 9.55 -2.75 13.01
N TRP A 190 10.78 -2.24 13.17
CA TRP A 190 11.25 -1.04 12.48
C TRP A 190 11.21 -1.18 10.95
N ARG A 191 11.61 -2.34 10.42
CA ARG A 191 11.51 -2.63 8.98
C ARG A 191 10.07 -2.57 8.50
N VAL A 192 9.14 -3.18 9.22
CA VAL A 192 7.70 -3.13 8.90
C VAL A 192 7.19 -1.69 8.88
N LEU A 193 7.52 -0.89 9.90
CA LEU A 193 7.12 0.52 9.96
C LEU A 193 7.70 1.33 8.77
N THR A 194 8.95 1.07 8.41
CA THR A 194 9.61 1.73 7.26
C THR A 194 8.97 1.33 5.94
N GLU A 195 8.64 0.05 5.76
CA GLU A 195 7.94 -0.46 4.58
C GLU A 195 6.54 0.14 4.46
N LEU A 196 5.76 0.17 5.55
CA LEU A 196 4.44 0.82 5.59
C LEU A 196 4.52 2.31 5.26
N ALA A 197 5.48 3.02 5.87
CA ALA A 197 5.72 4.44 5.59
C ALA A 197 6.09 4.69 4.13
N SER A 198 7.00 3.89 3.58
CA SER A 198 7.44 3.98 2.18
C SER A 198 6.29 3.71 1.21
N ALA A 199 5.59 2.59 1.39
CA ALA A 199 4.44 2.22 0.57
C ALA A 199 3.36 3.32 0.64
N ARG A 200 3.14 3.89 1.83
CA ARG A 200 2.23 5.02 2.00
C ARG A 200 2.68 6.23 1.19
N CYS A 201 3.93 6.68 1.31
CA CYS A 201 4.46 7.79 0.51
C CYS A 201 4.27 7.56 -1.00
N TRP A 202 4.55 6.35 -1.49
CA TRP A 202 4.39 6.01 -2.90
C TRP A 202 2.93 6.06 -3.36
N SER A 203 2.00 5.50 -2.59
CA SER A 203 0.55 5.55 -2.88
C SER A 203 0.01 6.99 -2.94
N GLN A 204 0.73 7.94 -2.35
CA GLN A 204 0.33 9.33 -2.25
C GLN A 204 1.02 10.25 -3.26
N ALA A 205 2.11 9.79 -3.88
CA ALA A 205 2.85 10.54 -4.87
C ALA A 205 1.93 11.02 -6.02
N MET A 206 0.98 10.18 -6.46
CA MET A 206 0.03 10.58 -7.50
C MET A 206 -0.75 11.86 -7.18
N TYR A 207 -1.07 12.10 -5.90
CA TYR A 207 -1.83 13.29 -5.50
C TYR A 207 -0.99 14.57 -5.49
N SER A 208 0.32 14.46 -5.24
CA SER A 208 1.21 15.61 -5.06
C SER A 208 2.08 15.92 -6.28
N VAL A 209 2.42 14.92 -7.10
CA VAL A 209 3.37 15.07 -8.21
C VAL A 209 2.77 14.83 -9.60
N CYS A 210 1.51 14.41 -9.70
CA CYS A 210 0.87 14.11 -10.98
C CYS A 210 -0.27 15.07 -11.35
N LEU A 211 -0.40 15.35 -12.64
CA LEU A 211 -1.62 15.93 -13.20
C LEU A 211 -2.66 14.84 -13.49
N PRO A 212 -3.97 15.12 -13.29
CA PRO A 212 -4.55 16.42 -12.92
C PRO A 212 -4.60 16.73 -11.41
N PHE A 213 -4.09 15.86 -10.53
CA PHE A 213 -4.34 15.92 -9.08
C PHE A 213 -3.93 17.21 -8.38
N THR A 214 -2.97 17.95 -8.93
CA THR A 214 -2.58 19.27 -8.41
C THR A 214 -3.69 20.34 -8.51
N LEU A 215 -4.79 20.06 -9.22
CA LEU A 215 -6.02 20.87 -9.21
C LEU A 215 -6.92 20.61 -8.00
N ALA A 216 -6.79 19.47 -7.32
CA ALA A 216 -7.66 19.10 -6.20
C ALA A 216 -7.71 20.16 -5.06
N PRO A 217 -6.60 20.85 -4.70
CA PRO A 217 -6.61 21.91 -3.70
C PRO A 217 -7.57 23.07 -3.98
N LEU A 218 -8.08 23.23 -5.21
CA LEU A 218 -9.13 24.23 -5.52
C LEU A 218 -10.40 24.04 -4.68
N PHE A 219 -10.65 22.82 -4.18
CA PHE A 219 -11.76 22.50 -3.27
C PHE A 219 -11.35 22.40 -1.81
N GLY A 220 -10.07 22.67 -1.50
CA GLY A 220 -9.56 22.72 -0.14
C GLY A 220 -9.87 24.04 0.59
N PRO A 221 -9.28 24.22 1.78
CA PRO A 221 -9.29 25.49 2.52
C PRO A 221 -8.81 26.66 1.67
N GLN A 222 -9.28 27.88 1.93
CA GLN A 222 -9.02 29.04 1.08
C GLN A 222 -7.51 29.34 0.96
N GLU A 223 -6.78 29.12 2.05
CA GLU A 223 -5.34 29.32 2.18
C GLU A 223 -4.49 28.38 1.30
N THR A 224 -5.01 27.23 0.87
CA THR A 224 -4.25 26.27 0.04
C THR A 224 -4.50 26.44 -1.46
N ARG A 225 -5.57 27.14 -1.85
CA ARG A 225 -6.03 27.24 -3.24
C ARG A 225 -5.04 28.00 -4.13
N GLN A 226 -4.64 29.20 -3.73
CA GLN A 226 -3.72 30.03 -4.53
C GLN A 226 -2.30 29.44 -4.57
N PRO A 227 -1.73 28.96 -3.44
CA PRO A 227 -0.43 28.27 -3.48
C PRO A 227 -0.41 27.07 -4.46
N ALA A 228 -1.50 26.31 -4.57
CA ALA A 228 -1.59 25.23 -5.55
C ALA A 228 -1.53 25.74 -7.00
N MET A 229 -2.15 26.89 -7.29
CA MET A 229 -2.08 27.52 -8.62
C MET A 229 -0.71 28.12 -8.92
N ASP A 230 -0.03 28.65 -7.91
CA ASP A 230 1.34 29.14 -8.05
C ASP A 230 2.32 27.97 -8.29
N PHE A 231 2.09 26.82 -7.64
CA PHE A 231 2.80 25.58 -7.94
C PHE A 231 2.54 25.11 -9.37
N MET A 232 1.28 25.11 -9.82
CA MET A 232 0.92 24.78 -11.21
C MET A 232 1.62 25.69 -12.22
N ARG A 233 1.70 27.00 -11.93
CA ARG A 233 2.41 27.98 -12.77
C ARG A 233 3.90 27.68 -12.84
N THR A 234 4.50 27.28 -11.72
CA THR A 234 5.91 26.87 -11.65
C THR A 234 6.15 25.60 -12.46
N LEU A 235 5.26 24.62 -12.33
CA LEU A 235 5.30 23.36 -13.07
C LEU A 235 5.19 23.60 -14.60
N ASP A 236 4.28 24.47 -15.02
CA ASP A 236 4.11 24.85 -16.41
C ASP A 236 5.38 25.52 -16.98
N GLY A 237 5.97 26.44 -16.22
CA GLY A 237 7.24 27.08 -16.56
C GLY A 237 8.39 26.08 -16.69
N ALA A 238 8.48 25.12 -15.77
CA ALA A 238 9.50 24.06 -15.80
C ALA A 238 9.33 23.14 -17.02
N LEU A 239 8.09 22.76 -17.36
CA LEU A 239 7.79 21.95 -18.53
C LEU A 239 8.15 22.67 -19.83
N ALA A 240 7.81 23.97 -19.93
CA ALA A 240 8.20 24.80 -21.07
C ALA A 240 9.73 24.90 -21.21
N ALA A 241 10.45 25.06 -20.10
CA ALA A 241 11.91 25.08 -20.09
C ALA A 241 12.51 23.73 -20.55
N ALA A 242 11.96 22.61 -20.06
CA ALA A 242 12.37 21.27 -20.46
C ALA A 242 12.21 21.05 -21.98
N HIS A 243 11.05 21.41 -22.54
CA HIS A 243 10.82 21.31 -23.98
C HIS A 243 11.75 22.21 -24.80
N ARG A 244 12.09 23.41 -24.32
CA ARG A 244 13.09 24.28 -24.99
C ARG A 244 14.47 23.64 -25.00
N ILE A 245 14.90 23.00 -23.90
CA ILE A 245 16.20 22.30 -23.84
C ILE A 245 16.23 21.18 -24.88
N MET A 246 15.17 20.35 -24.93
CA MET A 246 15.06 19.25 -25.89
C MET A 246 15.06 19.74 -27.34
N LYS A 247 14.37 20.84 -27.63
CA LYS A 247 14.27 21.42 -28.98
C LYS A 247 15.55 22.10 -29.43
N ASN A 248 16.18 22.89 -28.55
CA ASN A 248 17.32 23.74 -28.92
C ASN A 248 18.66 23.02 -28.85
N LYS A 249 18.77 21.95 -28.05
CA LYS A 249 19.99 21.18 -27.86
C LYS A 249 19.75 19.67 -28.04
N PRO A 250 19.20 19.23 -29.18
CA PRO A 250 18.93 17.81 -29.42
C PRO A 250 20.24 17.01 -29.30
N GLY A 251 20.20 15.88 -28.61
CA GLY A 251 21.37 15.00 -28.40
C GLY A 251 22.37 15.46 -27.34
N SER A 252 22.21 16.64 -26.74
CA SER A 252 23.07 17.05 -25.62
C SER A 252 22.86 16.15 -24.38
N PRO A 253 23.89 15.94 -23.53
CA PRO A 253 23.73 15.19 -22.28
C PRO A 253 22.63 15.77 -21.37
N GLN A 254 22.48 17.09 -21.38
CA GLN A 254 21.40 17.78 -20.66
C GLN A 254 20.01 17.42 -21.23
N ALA A 255 19.84 17.44 -22.55
CA ALA A 255 18.58 17.04 -23.17
C ALA A 255 18.26 15.56 -22.94
N ALA A 256 19.27 14.69 -22.94
CA ALA A 256 19.11 13.27 -22.60
C ALA A 256 18.63 13.08 -21.15
N ALA A 257 19.24 13.78 -20.19
CA ALA A 257 18.84 13.74 -18.79
C ALA A 257 17.40 14.27 -18.57
N VAL A 258 17.06 15.40 -19.20
CA VAL A 258 15.68 15.95 -19.15
C VAL A 258 14.68 15.00 -19.79
N THR A 259 15.04 14.35 -20.90
CA THR A 259 14.18 13.36 -21.56
C THR A 259 13.94 12.15 -20.66
N ALA A 260 14.96 11.67 -19.94
CA ALA A 260 14.79 10.59 -18.96
C ALA A 260 13.82 10.99 -17.84
N LEU A 261 14.00 12.18 -17.26
CA LEU A 261 13.10 12.69 -16.22
C LEU A 261 11.64 12.82 -16.71
N LEU A 262 11.43 13.35 -17.91
CA LEU A 262 10.09 13.48 -18.49
C LEU A 262 9.44 12.12 -18.78
N LYS A 263 10.24 11.11 -19.16
CA LYS A 263 9.76 9.73 -19.32
C LYS A 263 9.29 9.13 -18.00
N ASP A 264 10.01 9.38 -16.91
CA ASP A 264 9.63 8.87 -15.59
C ASP A 264 8.32 9.50 -15.08
N VAL A 265 8.12 10.80 -15.37
CA VAL A 265 6.94 11.54 -14.94
C VAL A 265 5.71 11.21 -15.81
N TRP A 266 5.90 11.03 -17.12
CA TRP A 266 4.95 10.65 -18.19
C TRP A 266 3.67 11.49 -18.36
N TRP A 267 3.01 11.94 -17.28
CA TRP A 267 1.70 12.59 -17.31
C TRP A 267 1.64 13.81 -18.21
N HIS A 268 2.77 14.50 -18.45
CA HIS A 268 2.86 15.68 -19.30
C HIS A 268 2.46 15.43 -20.77
N THR A 269 2.43 14.17 -21.20
CA THR A 269 1.97 13.76 -22.54
C THR A 269 0.49 13.36 -22.59
N THR A 270 -0.16 13.27 -21.43
CA THR A 270 -1.57 12.85 -21.38
C THR A 270 -2.49 14.00 -21.77
N GLN A 271 -3.56 13.69 -22.49
CA GLN A 271 -4.55 14.69 -22.92
C GLN A 271 -5.11 15.50 -21.73
N ILE A 272 -5.43 14.80 -20.64
CA ILE A 272 -6.00 15.44 -19.44
C ILE A 272 -5.04 16.45 -18.79
N ALA A 273 -3.73 16.16 -18.79
CA ALA A 273 -2.73 17.08 -18.26
C ALA A 273 -2.57 18.32 -19.15
N LEU A 274 -2.57 18.14 -20.48
CA LEU A 274 -2.48 19.24 -21.43
C LEU A 274 -3.70 20.17 -21.33
N GLU A 275 -4.91 19.60 -21.24
CA GLU A 275 -6.14 20.37 -21.01
C GLU A 275 -6.13 21.09 -19.67
N THR A 276 -5.63 20.44 -18.61
CA THR A 276 -5.47 21.04 -17.28
C THR A 276 -4.56 22.28 -17.33
N ILE A 277 -3.38 22.15 -17.92
CA ILE A 277 -2.42 23.25 -18.05
C ILE A 277 -3.02 24.37 -18.91
N GLN A 278 -3.64 24.03 -20.04
CA GLN A 278 -4.23 25.04 -20.92
C GLN A 278 -5.38 25.81 -20.24
N THR A 279 -6.25 25.10 -19.51
CA THR A 279 -7.33 25.71 -18.74
C THR A 279 -6.78 26.62 -17.64
N ALA A 280 -5.72 26.18 -16.94
CA ALA A 280 -5.05 26.99 -15.93
C ALA A 280 -4.42 28.26 -16.52
N ARG A 281 -3.78 28.17 -17.70
CA ARG A 281 -3.24 29.33 -18.44
C ARG A 281 -4.35 30.31 -18.84
N ASN A 282 -5.44 29.81 -19.42
CA ASN A 282 -6.61 30.63 -19.79
C ASN A 282 -7.20 31.35 -18.58
N ALA A 283 -7.21 30.67 -17.43
CA ALA A 283 -7.63 31.23 -16.14
C ALA A 283 -6.59 32.15 -15.48
N SER A 284 -5.43 32.40 -16.11
CA SER A 284 -4.30 33.12 -15.50
C SER A 284 -3.86 32.55 -14.15
N PHE A 285 -4.11 31.24 -13.94
CA PHE A 285 -3.91 30.56 -12.67
C PHE A 285 -4.67 31.21 -11.49
N ASP A 286 -5.85 31.81 -11.73
CA ASP A 286 -6.75 32.28 -10.66
C ASP A 286 -7.55 31.10 -10.10
N ALA A 287 -7.35 30.79 -8.81
CA ALA A 287 -8.02 29.70 -8.13
C ALA A 287 -9.55 29.86 -8.00
N ARG A 288 -10.07 31.07 -8.24
CA ARG A 288 -11.51 31.37 -8.23
C ARG A 288 -12.16 31.23 -9.60
N ASN A 289 -11.36 31.01 -10.66
CA ASN A 289 -11.88 30.87 -12.01
C ASN A 289 -12.89 29.69 -12.08
N ARG A 290 -14.09 29.98 -12.59
CA ARG A 290 -15.20 29.02 -12.63
C ARG A 290 -14.89 27.80 -13.50
N GLU A 291 -14.32 28.01 -14.68
CA GLU A 291 -14.03 26.94 -15.64
C GLU A 291 -13.00 25.96 -15.09
N LEU A 292 -11.93 26.50 -14.48
CA LEU A 292 -10.90 25.71 -13.82
C LEU A 292 -11.48 24.85 -12.68
N ARG A 293 -12.40 25.43 -11.88
CA ARG A 293 -13.10 24.69 -10.83
C ARG A 293 -14.05 23.64 -11.39
N CYS A 294 -14.73 23.90 -12.51
CA CYS A 294 -15.58 22.91 -13.18
C CYS A 294 -14.76 21.73 -13.72
N LEU A 295 -13.59 21.98 -14.31
CA LEU A 295 -12.67 20.93 -14.72
C LEU A 295 -12.21 20.09 -13.52
N ALA A 296 -11.73 20.75 -12.47
CA ALA A 296 -11.31 20.07 -11.24
C ALA A 296 -12.45 19.26 -10.60
N PHE A 297 -13.68 19.78 -10.60
CA PHE A 297 -14.87 19.04 -10.14
C PHE A 297 -15.06 17.77 -10.97
N SER A 298 -14.99 17.87 -12.29
CA SER A 298 -15.19 16.73 -13.20
C SER A 298 -14.13 15.63 -12.99
N CYS A 299 -12.90 16.02 -12.63
CA CYS A 299 -11.82 15.07 -12.34
C CYS A 299 -11.96 14.37 -10.98
N PHE A 300 -12.51 15.03 -9.95
CA PHE A 300 -12.39 14.57 -8.55
C PHE A 300 -13.70 14.42 -7.77
N ALA A 301 -14.85 14.81 -8.33
CA ALA A 301 -16.15 14.66 -7.68
C ALA A 301 -16.71 13.24 -7.78
N GLY A 302 -16.10 12.38 -8.60
CA GLY A 302 -16.44 10.96 -8.67
C GLY A 302 -16.01 10.21 -7.40
N PRO A 303 -16.61 9.03 -7.12
CA PRO A 303 -16.18 8.20 -6.01
C PRO A 303 -14.69 7.87 -6.17
N SER A 304 -13.87 8.21 -5.17
CA SER A 304 -12.48 7.80 -5.21
C SER A 304 -12.40 6.29 -5.06
N ASN A 305 -11.61 5.67 -5.93
CA ASN A 305 -11.36 4.25 -5.81
C ASN A 305 -10.43 4.02 -4.61
N THR A 306 -11.00 3.75 -3.43
CA THR A 306 -10.25 3.38 -2.20
C THR A 306 -9.30 2.23 -2.45
N LYS A 307 -9.70 1.36 -3.38
CA LYS A 307 -8.90 0.28 -3.96
C LYS A 307 -7.47 0.75 -4.27
N PHE A 308 -7.32 1.77 -5.11
CA PHE A 308 -5.99 2.23 -5.53
C PHE A 308 -5.18 2.90 -4.42
N THR A 309 -5.80 3.49 -3.40
CA THR A 309 -5.05 4.21 -2.34
C THR A 309 -4.59 3.37 -1.16
N ALA A 310 -5.23 2.22 -0.94
CA ALA A 310 -4.94 1.35 0.21
C ALA A 310 -4.63 -0.08 -0.24
N GLU A 311 -5.36 -0.63 -1.21
CA GLU A 311 -4.98 -1.92 -1.77
C GLU A 311 -3.67 -1.83 -2.52
N ASP A 312 -3.23 -0.67 -3.04
CA ASP A 312 -1.90 -0.58 -3.63
C ASP A 312 -0.79 -0.60 -2.56
N VAL A 313 -1.07 -0.18 -1.32
CA VAL A 313 -0.13 -0.38 -0.18
C VAL A 313 -0.09 -1.86 0.19
N PHE A 314 -1.26 -2.50 0.35
CA PHE A 314 -1.34 -3.93 0.67
C PHE A 314 -0.84 -4.82 -0.48
N ALA A 315 -1.09 -4.45 -1.73
CA ALA A 315 -0.61 -5.13 -2.93
C ALA A 315 0.88 -4.84 -3.16
N HIS A 316 1.38 -3.65 -2.84
CA HIS A 316 2.82 -3.38 -2.84
C HIS A 316 3.50 -4.28 -1.81
N LEU A 317 2.95 -4.40 -0.61
CA LEU A 317 3.48 -5.28 0.41
C LEU A 317 3.35 -6.77 0.01
N ALA A 318 2.25 -7.17 -0.63
CA ALA A 318 2.09 -8.50 -1.25
C ALA A 318 3.11 -8.76 -2.36
N HIS A 319 3.39 -7.75 -3.17
CA HIS A 319 4.35 -7.82 -4.26
C HIS A 319 5.79 -7.80 -3.76
N VAL A 320 6.10 -7.06 -2.68
CA VAL A 320 7.39 -7.13 -1.97
C VAL A 320 7.56 -8.51 -1.34
N ALA A 321 6.51 -9.05 -0.72
CA ALA A 321 6.50 -10.43 -0.22
C ALA A 321 6.74 -11.44 -1.37
N ALA A 322 6.04 -11.31 -2.49
CA ALA A 322 6.20 -12.18 -3.67
C ALA A 322 7.58 -12.04 -4.33
N ARG A 323 8.17 -10.84 -4.37
CA ARG A 323 9.54 -10.62 -4.87
C ARG A 323 10.58 -11.25 -3.94
N SER A 324 10.35 -11.21 -2.62
CA SER A 324 11.22 -11.91 -1.66
C SER A 324 11.18 -13.44 -1.83
N GLN A 325 10.05 -13.99 -2.29
CA GLN A 325 9.92 -15.42 -2.62
C GLN A 325 10.65 -15.79 -3.91
N LYS A 326 10.70 -14.91 -4.92
CA LYS A 326 11.33 -15.18 -6.22
C LYS A 326 12.84 -14.90 -6.28
N GLY A 327 13.46 -14.34 -5.24
CA GLY A 327 14.90 -14.04 -5.25
C GLY A 327 15.55 -13.92 -3.87
N MET A 328 16.02 -15.06 -3.34
CA MET A 328 17.19 -15.23 -2.45
C MET A 328 17.41 -14.32 -1.21
N LEU A 329 16.45 -13.50 -0.77
CA LEU A 329 16.50 -12.84 0.55
C LEU A 329 15.46 -13.46 1.46
N ARG A 330 15.90 -14.37 2.35
CA ARG A 330 15.07 -14.95 3.40
C ARG A 330 14.55 -13.85 4.35
N MET A 331 13.43 -13.22 4.00
CA MET A 331 12.59 -12.49 4.93
C MET A 331 12.09 -13.46 6.01
N SER A 332 11.93 -12.98 7.25
CA SER A 332 11.40 -13.86 8.31
C SER A 332 9.98 -14.27 7.95
N LYS A 333 9.72 -15.59 8.03
CA LYS A 333 8.61 -16.33 7.41
C LYS A 333 7.19 -15.80 7.65
N CYS A 334 6.99 -14.89 8.60
CA CYS A 334 5.67 -14.42 9.00
C CYS A 334 5.21 -13.12 8.32
N LEU A 335 6.11 -12.41 7.64
CA LEU A 335 5.72 -11.28 6.79
C LEU A 335 4.94 -11.74 5.54
N GLY A 336 5.06 -13.02 5.14
CA GLY A 336 4.32 -13.58 4.01
C GLY A 336 2.88 -14.02 4.30
N PHE A 337 2.42 -14.00 5.55
CA PHE A 337 1.06 -14.43 5.92
C PHE A 337 0.02 -13.31 5.85
N PHE A 338 0.45 -12.05 5.90
CA PHE A 338 -0.44 -10.88 5.97
C PHE A 338 -0.66 -10.20 4.62
N TYR A 339 -0.13 -10.79 3.53
CA TYR A 339 -0.25 -10.29 2.16
C TYR A 339 -0.52 -11.42 1.17
#